data_AF-A0A3M2ZGE8-F1
#
_entry.id   AF-A0A3M2ZGE8-F1
#
_cell.length_a   1.000
_cell.length_b   1.000
_cell.length_c   1.000
_cell.angle_alpha   90.00
_cell.angle_beta   90.00
_cell.angle_gamma   90.00
#
_symmetry.space_group_name_H-M   'P 1'
#
loop_
_entity.id
_entity.type
_entity.pdbx_description
1 polymer ?
#
loop_
_entity_poly.entity_id
_entity_poly.type
_entity_poly.pdbx_seq_one_letter_code
_entity_poly.pdbx_strand_id
1 'polypeptide(L)'
;NNYQYVPNPTGWVDPLGLSGECPDSEKNKIPVEEASSPSNSYDNSEELRPPESNGRRYAAGKHYVNPQDINFSQRGVHGNEYEAKMSQGDWDWSRPGSALNVMEVDGQLVSYDNRRLRAARSVGLNSIPIQIVLAEDIMPGSKKTWEKAFKLRREDRRNLLDGEPVPPKGLNTLPKINE
;
A
#
# COMPACT_ATOMS: atom_id res chain seq x y z
N ASN A 1 -6.64 46.68 -7.64
CA ASN A 1 -5.52 45.85 -7.17
C ASN A 1 -5.01 44.99 -8.31
N ASN A 2 -3.98 45.48 -8.99
CA ASN A 2 -3.31 44.83 -10.11
C ASN A 2 -2.13 44.04 -9.51
N TYR A 3 -2.28 42.72 -9.33
CA TYR A 3 -1.17 41.88 -8.88
C TYR A 3 -0.38 41.43 -10.11
N GLN A 4 0.77 42.06 -10.32
CA GLN A 4 1.70 41.71 -11.37
C GLN A 4 2.67 40.65 -10.84
N TYR A 5 2.66 39.46 -11.45
CA TYR A 5 3.62 38.39 -11.13
C TYR A 5 5.02 38.83 -11.55
N VAL A 6 5.94 38.86 -10.59
CA VAL A 6 7.37 39.05 -10.86
C VAL A 6 7.96 37.68 -11.19
N PRO A 7 8.64 37.49 -12.33
CA PRO A 7 9.28 36.21 -12.62
C PRO A 7 10.38 35.93 -11.58
N ASN A 8 10.49 34.65 -11.19
CA ASN A 8 11.48 34.15 -10.25
C ASN A 8 12.90 34.54 -10.72
N PRO A 9 13.71 35.24 -9.90
CA PRO A 9 15.09 35.52 -10.28
C PRO A 9 15.88 34.20 -10.38
N THR A 10 16.23 33.79 -11.59
CA THR A 10 17.24 32.76 -11.83
C THR A 10 18.62 33.34 -11.52
N GLY A 11 18.98 33.35 -10.24
CA GLY A 11 20.25 33.93 -9.80
C GLY A 11 20.58 33.72 -8.32
N TRP A 12 20.02 32.70 -7.67
CA TRP A 12 20.49 32.30 -6.34
C TRP A 12 21.84 31.60 -6.51
N VAL A 13 22.91 32.29 -6.08
CA VAL A 13 24.27 31.76 -5.97
C VAL A 13 24.46 31.29 -4.53
N ASP A 14 24.77 30.01 -4.33
CA ASP A 14 25.00 29.41 -3.01
C ASP A 14 26.27 29.98 -2.36
N PRO A 15 26.20 30.62 -1.18
CA PRO A 15 27.37 31.17 -0.48
C PRO A 15 28.30 30.11 0.13
N LEU A 16 27.93 28.81 0.13
CA LEU A 16 28.79 27.74 0.65
C LEU A 16 29.80 27.19 -0.37
N GLY A 17 29.79 27.66 -1.62
CA GLY A 17 30.86 27.39 -2.59
C GLY A 17 31.09 25.90 -2.92
N LEU A 18 30.04 25.08 -2.93
CA LEU A 18 30.15 23.64 -3.24
C LEU A 18 30.04 23.29 -4.73
N SER A 19 30.08 24.28 -5.62
CA SER A 19 30.17 24.04 -7.07
C SER A 19 31.63 24.09 -7.53
N GLY A 20 32.29 22.93 -7.61
CA GLY A 20 33.63 22.82 -8.21
C GLY A 20 34.20 21.39 -8.23
N GLU A 21 34.28 20.82 -9.44
CA GLU A 21 35.21 19.79 -9.93
C GLU A 21 35.42 18.47 -9.13
N CYS A 22 34.89 17.37 -9.67
CA CYS A 22 35.43 16.02 -9.44
C CYS A 22 36.58 15.77 -10.43
N PRO A 23 37.84 15.52 -10.00
CA PRO A 23 38.91 15.16 -10.92
C PRO A 23 38.89 13.66 -11.24
N ASP A 24 38.86 13.36 -12.55
CA ASP A 24 39.01 12.04 -13.15
C ASP A 24 40.33 11.35 -12.78
N SER A 25 40.29 10.01 -12.70
CA SER A 25 41.41 9.20 -13.17
C SER A 25 40.91 7.88 -13.76
N GLU A 26 41.00 7.83 -15.09
CA GLU A 26 40.69 6.72 -15.99
C GLU A 26 41.32 5.37 -15.59
N LYS A 27 40.62 4.27 -15.91
CA LYS A 27 41.12 3.24 -16.87
C LYS A 27 40.08 2.17 -17.21
N ASN A 28 39.93 2.01 -18.54
CA ASN A 28 39.64 0.80 -19.32
C ASN A 28 38.21 0.45 -19.79
N LYS A 29 37.95 0.91 -21.03
CA LYS A 29 37.35 0.23 -22.20
C LYS A 29 35.94 -0.38 -22.11
N ILE A 30 35.07 0.16 -22.97
CA ILE A 30 33.76 -0.35 -23.41
C ILE A 30 33.96 -1.65 -24.25
N PRO A 31 33.02 -2.61 -24.24
CA PRO A 31 31.95 -2.59 -25.23
C PRO A 31 30.53 -2.87 -24.68
N VAL A 32 29.57 -2.23 -25.35
CA VAL A 32 28.12 -2.42 -25.36
C VAL A 32 27.62 -3.86 -25.14
N GLU A 33 26.66 -4.07 -24.23
CA GLU A 33 25.29 -4.55 -24.53
C GLU A 33 24.42 -4.79 -23.25
N GLU A 34 23.13 -4.47 -23.42
CA GLU A 34 21.91 -4.86 -22.71
C GLU A 34 21.69 -4.62 -21.20
N ALA A 35 20.79 -3.66 -20.96
CA ALA A 35 19.79 -3.55 -19.89
C ALA A 35 19.94 -4.46 -18.66
N SER A 36 20.48 -3.89 -17.57
CA SER A 36 20.26 -4.44 -16.24
C SER A 36 19.82 -3.34 -15.27
N SER A 37 18.59 -3.53 -14.77
CA SER A 37 17.97 -3.08 -13.52
C SER A 37 18.60 -1.92 -12.74
N PRO A 38 17.86 -0.84 -12.40
CA PRO A 38 18.28 0.01 -11.31
C PRO A 38 18.03 -0.72 -9.98
N SER A 39 19.14 -1.08 -9.34
CA SER A 39 19.23 -1.36 -7.92
C SER A 39 18.74 -0.14 -7.13
N ASN A 40 17.49 -0.18 -6.65
CA ASN A 40 17.08 0.74 -5.60
C ASN A 40 17.61 0.20 -4.28
N SER A 41 18.63 0.83 -3.73
CA SER A 41 18.97 0.74 -2.31
C SER A 41 17.86 1.47 -1.54
N TYR A 42 16.84 0.72 -1.14
CA TYR A 42 15.78 1.18 -0.26
C TYR A 42 16.36 1.31 1.15
N ASP A 43 16.68 2.56 1.50
CA ASP A 43 17.03 2.96 2.85
C ASP A 43 15.84 2.67 3.77
N ASN A 44 16.07 1.78 4.74
CA ASN A 44 15.12 1.39 5.76
C ASN A 44 15.35 2.32 6.95
N SER A 45 14.71 3.48 6.93
CA SER A 45 14.55 4.30 8.12
C SER A 45 13.19 5.00 8.06
N GLU A 46 12.18 4.27 8.52
CA GLU A 46 11.20 4.78 9.49
C GLU A 46 10.76 6.25 9.30
N GLU A 47 10.22 6.59 8.13
CA GLU A 47 9.40 7.80 7.98
C GLU A 47 7.92 7.40 7.94
N LEU A 48 7.45 6.92 9.09
CA LEU A 48 6.05 7.06 9.47
C LEU A 48 5.76 8.56 9.43
N ARG A 49 5.19 9.03 8.32
CA ARG A 49 4.67 10.40 8.19
C ARG A 49 3.89 10.75 9.47
N PRO A 50 4.02 11.98 10.01
CA PRO A 50 3.40 12.38 11.26
C PRO A 50 1.93 11.97 11.28
N PRO A 51 1.40 11.46 12.41
CA PRO A 51 -0.01 11.15 12.51
C PRO A 51 -0.79 12.40 12.13
N GLU A 52 -1.56 12.36 11.03
CA GLU A 52 -2.66 13.29 10.85
C GLU A 52 -3.41 13.30 12.18
N SER A 53 -3.66 14.50 12.73
CA SER A 53 -3.96 14.95 14.10
C SER A 53 -4.98 14.19 14.97
N ASN A 54 -5.26 12.93 14.64
CA ASN A 54 -6.42 12.13 14.97
C ASN A 54 -6.01 10.79 15.63
N GLY A 55 -4.71 10.56 15.88
CA GLY A 55 -4.19 9.32 16.48
C GLY A 55 -4.05 8.13 15.52
N ARG A 56 -4.13 8.34 14.19
CA ARG A 56 -3.86 7.29 13.19
C ARG A 56 -2.37 7.05 13.03
N ARG A 57 -1.96 5.79 12.93
CA ARG A 57 -0.57 5.38 12.68
C ARG A 57 -0.16 5.48 11.22
N TYR A 58 -1.13 5.44 10.30
CA TYR A 58 -0.88 5.48 8.88
C TYR A 58 -1.67 6.61 8.20
N ALA A 59 -0.98 7.40 7.37
CA ALA A 59 -1.63 8.36 6.49
C ALA A 59 -2.39 7.67 5.34
N ALA A 60 -3.44 8.28 4.81
CA ALA A 60 -4.09 7.78 3.60
C ALA A 60 -3.14 7.80 2.39
N GLY A 61 -3.45 6.98 1.38
CA GLY A 61 -2.65 6.87 0.17
C GLY A 61 -1.98 5.52 -0.02
N LYS A 62 -1.03 5.47 -0.96
CA LYS A 62 -0.29 4.25 -1.30
C LYS A 62 0.84 4.00 -0.30
N HIS A 63 0.98 2.75 0.12
CA HIS A 63 2.08 2.28 0.97
C HIS A 63 2.50 0.88 0.53
N TYR A 64 3.69 0.46 0.95
CA TYR A 64 4.15 -0.92 0.85
C TYR A 64 4.25 -1.50 2.24
N VAL A 65 3.63 -2.66 2.46
CA VAL A 65 3.61 -3.31 3.77
C VAL A 65 3.74 -4.82 3.62
N ASN A 66 4.18 -5.48 4.70
CA ASN A 66 4.17 -6.93 4.74
C ASN A 66 2.71 -7.44 4.83
N PRO A 67 2.27 -8.37 3.95
CA PRO A 67 0.94 -8.95 4.01
C PRO A 67 0.59 -9.56 5.38
N GLN A 68 1.57 -10.03 6.14
CA GLN A 68 1.38 -10.64 7.46
C GLN A 68 0.92 -9.64 8.54
N ASP A 69 1.11 -8.34 8.30
CA ASP A 69 0.70 -7.27 9.22
C ASP A 69 -0.74 -6.79 8.99
N ILE A 70 -1.42 -7.28 7.93
CA ILE A 70 -2.77 -6.86 7.55
C ILE A 70 -3.80 -7.90 7.96
N ASN A 71 -4.82 -7.54 8.71
CA ASN A 71 -5.89 -8.45 9.10
C ASN A 71 -6.99 -8.57 8.02
N PHE A 72 -7.68 -9.70 8.03
CA PHE A 72 -8.83 -9.99 7.19
C PHE A 72 -10.13 -9.48 7.81
N SER A 73 -11.01 -8.91 6.99
CA SER A 73 -12.33 -8.47 7.44
C SER A 73 -13.42 -9.56 7.39
N GLN A 74 -13.08 -10.79 6.96
CA GLN A 74 -14.00 -11.90 6.73
C GLN A 74 -13.38 -13.22 7.16
N ARG A 75 -14.21 -14.21 7.50
CA ARG A 75 -13.77 -15.59 7.86
C ARG A 75 -13.62 -16.51 6.66
N GLY A 76 -14.29 -16.19 5.56
CA GLY A 76 -14.26 -16.97 4.33
C GLY A 76 -14.13 -16.08 3.11
N VAL A 77 -13.56 -16.64 2.05
CA VAL A 77 -13.46 -16.04 0.72
C VAL A 77 -13.82 -17.07 -0.35
N HIS A 78 -14.33 -16.63 -1.49
CA HIS A 78 -14.53 -17.52 -2.63
C HIS A 78 -13.21 -17.80 -3.37
N GLY A 79 -13.17 -18.96 -4.05
CA GLY A 79 -12.09 -19.32 -4.96
C GLY A 79 -11.78 -18.23 -5.99
N ASN A 80 -10.50 -18.13 -6.37
CA ASN A 80 -9.99 -17.12 -7.30
C ASN A 80 -8.61 -17.52 -7.84
N GLU A 81 -8.11 -16.77 -8.82
CA GLU A 81 -6.84 -17.03 -9.51
C GLU A 81 -5.67 -16.18 -9.01
N TYR A 82 -5.86 -15.33 -7.98
CA TYR A 82 -4.81 -14.40 -7.57
C TYR A 82 -3.57 -15.14 -7.07
N GLU A 83 -3.75 -16.26 -6.38
CA GLU A 83 -2.65 -17.08 -5.88
C GLU A 83 -1.79 -17.63 -7.03
N ALA A 84 -2.43 -18.20 -8.05
CA ALA A 84 -1.74 -18.67 -9.24
C ALA A 84 -1.02 -17.53 -9.99
N LYS A 85 -1.71 -16.40 -10.20
CA LYS A 85 -1.11 -15.24 -10.88
C LYS A 85 0.07 -14.64 -10.11
N MET A 86 -0.01 -14.60 -8.78
CA MET A 86 1.08 -14.10 -7.94
C MET A 86 2.26 -15.07 -7.89
N SER A 87 2.01 -16.38 -7.83
CA SER A 87 3.09 -17.38 -7.82
C SER A 87 3.81 -17.48 -9.16
N GLN A 88 3.10 -17.23 -10.27
CA GLN A 88 3.66 -17.21 -11.63
C GLN A 88 4.32 -15.86 -11.99
N GLY A 89 4.12 -14.81 -11.19
CA GLY A 89 4.60 -13.46 -11.50
C GLY A 89 3.73 -12.67 -12.49
N ASP A 90 2.61 -13.25 -12.94
CA ASP A 90 1.65 -12.63 -13.87
C ASP A 90 0.79 -11.53 -13.21
N TRP A 91 0.79 -11.46 -11.88
CA TRP A 91 0.08 -10.41 -11.15
C TRP A 91 0.84 -9.08 -11.16
N ASP A 92 0.37 -8.16 -12.00
CA ASP A 92 0.95 -6.82 -12.15
C ASP A 92 0.37 -5.82 -11.13
N TRP A 93 1.18 -5.55 -10.10
CA TRP A 93 0.93 -4.61 -9.02
C TRP A 93 0.99 -3.12 -9.42
N SER A 94 1.48 -2.80 -10.63
CA SER A 94 1.54 -1.41 -11.11
C SER A 94 0.21 -0.94 -11.70
N ARG A 95 -0.68 -1.88 -12.07
CA ARG A 95 -1.97 -1.56 -12.70
C ARG A 95 -2.86 -0.76 -11.76
N PRO A 96 -3.58 0.26 -12.24
CA PRO A 96 -4.59 0.94 -11.45
C PRO A 96 -5.60 -0.06 -10.84
N GLY A 97 -5.81 0.04 -9.52
CA GLY A 97 -6.72 -0.84 -8.78
C GLY A 97 -6.18 -2.22 -8.41
N SER A 98 -4.90 -2.53 -8.70
CA SER A 98 -4.27 -3.78 -8.29
C SER A 98 -3.90 -3.80 -6.79
N ALA A 99 -3.52 -2.65 -6.22
CA ALA A 99 -3.25 -2.47 -4.80
C ALA A 99 -4.47 -2.86 -3.93
N LEU A 100 -4.20 -3.31 -2.70
CA LEU A 100 -5.28 -3.69 -1.77
C LEU A 100 -5.82 -2.47 -1.06
N ASN A 101 -7.13 -2.31 -1.03
CA ASN A 101 -7.76 -1.30 -0.18
C ASN A 101 -7.78 -1.80 1.27
N VAL A 102 -7.16 -1.03 2.16
CA VAL A 102 -7.09 -1.33 3.59
C VAL A 102 -7.48 -0.11 4.40
N MET A 103 -8.11 -0.33 5.55
CA MET A 103 -8.49 0.72 6.48
C MET A 103 -7.73 0.50 7.79
N GLU A 104 -7.24 1.57 8.40
CA GLU A 104 -6.70 1.49 9.76
C GLU A 104 -7.85 1.50 10.77
N VAL A 105 -7.85 0.54 11.69
CA VAL A 105 -8.78 0.44 12.81
C VAL A 105 -7.97 0.29 14.09
N ASP A 106 -7.94 1.35 14.91
CA ASP A 106 -7.23 1.38 16.20
C ASP A 106 -5.77 0.88 16.09
N GLY A 107 -5.02 1.40 15.11
CA GLY A 107 -3.63 1.05 14.84
C GLY A 107 -3.42 -0.25 14.07
N GLN A 108 -4.47 -0.97 13.69
CA GLN A 108 -4.39 -2.22 12.93
C GLN A 108 -4.90 -2.02 11.50
N LEU A 109 -4.10 -2.40 10.50
CA LEU A 109 -4.55 -2.45 9.11
C LEU A 109 -5.52 -3.62 8.91
N VAL A 110 -6.68 -3.34 8.32
CA VAL A 110 -7.69 -4.35 7.98
C VAL A 110 -8.03 -4.24 6.49
N SER A 111 -7.91 -5.36 5.79
CA SER A 111 -8.13 -5.44 4.35
C SER A 111 -9.59 -5.59 3.99
N TYR A 112 -10.01 -4.87 2.94
CA TYR A 112 -11.28 -5.11 2.26
C TYR A 112 -11.11 -6.15 1.14
N ASP A 113 -9.91 -6.27 0.58
CA ASP A 113 -9.56 -7.14 -0.56
C ASP A 113 -9.03 -8.50 -0.09
N ASN A 114 -9.81 -9.20 0.75
CA ASN A 114 -9.39 -10.43 1.44
C ASN A 114 -8.90 -11.55 0.52
N ARG A 115 -9.46 -11.70 -0.69
CA ARG A 115 -8.99 -12.69 -1.67
C ARG A 115 -7.54 -12.43 -2.09
N ARG A 116 -7.21 -11.17 -2.36
CA ARG A 116 -5.89 -10.75 -2.82
C ARG A 116 -4.87 -10.80 -1.69
N LEU A 117 -5.27 -10.41 -0.48
CA LEU A 117 -4.45 -10.55 0.72
C LEU A 117 -4.15 -12.02 1.03
N ARG A 118 -5.17 -12.89 0.94
CA ARG A 118 -5.01 -14.32 1.18
C ARG A 118 -4.00 -14.91 0.20
N ALA A 119 -4.12 -14.60 -1.09
CA ALA A 119 -3.18 -15.03 -2.12
C ALA A 119 -1.75 -14.54 -1.83
N ALA A 120 -1.58 -13.25 -1.52
CA ALA A 120 -0.26 -12.68 -1.22
C ALA A 120 0.42 -13.37 -0.03
N ARG A 121 -0.35 -13.68 1.04
CA ARG A 121 0.15 -14.45 2.18
C ARG A 121 0.45 -15.92 1.82
N SER A 122 -0.39 -16.54 1.01
CA SER A 122 -0.23 -17.94 0.58
C SER A 122 1.04 -18.14 -0.25
N VAL A 123 1.34 -17.20 -1.15
CA VAL A 123 2.56 -17.19 -1.97
C VAL A 123 3.80 -16.75 -1.17
N GLY A 124 3.63 -16.20 0.04
CA GLY A 124 4.74 -15.77 0.89
C GLY A 124 5.39 -14.46 0.44
N LEU A 125 4.61 -13.53 -0.13
CA LEU A 125 5.12 -12.20 -0.43
C LEU A 125 5.46 -11.45 0.85
N ASN A 126 6.60 -10.75 0.87
CA ASN A 126 7.06 -9.98 2.03
C ASN A 126 6.69 -8.50 1.97
N SER A 127 6.25 -8.01 0.81
CA SER A 127 5.84 -6.63 0.60
C SER A 127 4.84 -6.55 -0.55
N ILE A 128 3.73 -5.85 -0.34
CA ILE A 128 2.71 -5.59 -1.37
C ILE A 128 2.26 -4.13 -1.32
N PRO A 129 1.83 -3.55 -2.45
CA PRO A 129 1.22 -2.24 -2.43
C PRO A 129 -0.20 -2.30 -1.87
N ILE A 130 -0.46 -1.38 -0.96
CA ILE A 130 -1.78 -1.13 -0.37
C ILE A 130 -2.20 0.31 -0.66
N GLN A 131 -3.51 0.53 -0.64
CA GLN A 131 -4.14 1.83 -0.62
C GLN A 131 -4.86 1.96 0.71
N ILE A 132 -4.34 2.83 1.57
CA ILE A 132 -4.98 3.17 2.85
C ILE A 132 -6.11 4.14 2.55
N VAL A 133 -7.33 3.76 2.95
CA VAL A 133 -8.55 4.54 2.76
C VAL A 133 -9.03 5.11 4.08
N LEU A 134 -9.62 6.31 4.06
CA LEU A 134 -10.19 6.91 5.26
C LEU A 134 -11.55 6.27 5.55
N ALA A 135 -11.86 6.11 6.84
CA ALA A 135 -13.11 5.48 7.31
C ALA A 135 -14.36 6.22 6.79
N GLU A 136 -14.26 7.54 6.73
CA GLU A 136 -15.28 8.50 6.33
C GLU A 136 -15.45 8.65 4.81
N ASP A 137 -14.49 8.19 4.01
CA ASP A 137 -14.54 8.29 2.55
C ASP A 137 -15.64 7.40 1.96
N ILE A 138 -16.30 7.87 0.91
CA ILE A 138 -17.28 7.08 0.17
C ILE A 138 -16.57 5.99 -0.63
N MET A 139 -16.97 4.74 -0.41
CA MET A 139 -16.43 3.59 -1.12
C MET A 139 -16.80 3.68 -2.61
N PRO A 140 -15.83 3.48 -3.54
CA PRO A 140 -16.11 3.50 -4.98
C PRO A 140 -17.25 2.58 -5.38
N GLY A 141 -18.17 3.09 -6.20
CA GLY A 141 -19.34 2.34 -6.68
C GLY A 141 -20.42 2.09 -5.61
N SER A 142 -20.36 2.77 -4.47
CA SER A 142 -21.31 2.62 -3.35
C SER A 142 -21.80 3.98 -2.85
N LYS A 143 -22.89 3.97 -2.08
CA LYS A 143 -23.38 5.12 -1.29
C LYS A 143 -22.92 5.05 0.18
N LYS A 144 -22.07 4.07 0.52
CA LYS A 144 -21.61 3.81 1.89
C LYS A 144 -20.19 4.32 2.05
N THR A 145 -19.86 4.77 3.24
CA THR A 145 -18.46 4.98 3.64
C THR A 145 -17.73 3.64 3.74
N TRP A 146 -16.39 3.68 3.73
CA TRP A 146 -15.58 2.49 3.98
C TRP A 146 -15.88 1.86 5.33
N GLU A 147 -16.01 2.65 6.39
CA GLU A 147 -16.36 2.14 7.73
C GLU A 147 -17.70 1.39 7.73
N LYS A 148 -18.73 1.98 7.12
CA LYS A 148 -20.05 1.36 7.03
C LYS A 148 -20.01 0.07 6.20
N ALA A 149 -19.24 0.04 5.12
CA ALA A 149 -19.06 -1.15 4.30
C ALA A 149 -18.33 -2.26 5.08
N PHE A 150 -17.27 -1.92 5.82
CA PHE A 150 -16.54 -2.85 6.70
C PHE A 150 -17.42 -3.40 7.81
N LYS A 151 -18.17 -2.54 8.50
CA LYS A 151 -19.08 -2.95 9.57
C LYS A 151 -20.10 -3.97 9.07
N LEU A 152 -20.85 -3.62 8.01
CA LEU A 152 -21.85 -4.52 7.42
C LEU A 152 -21.25 -5.84 6.95
N ARG A 153 -20.03 -5.81 6.42
CA ARG A 153 -19.33 -7.02 5.99
C ARG A 153 -19.01 -7.94 7.16
N ARG A 154 -18.47 -7.41 8.26
CA ARG A 154 -18.14 -8.20 9.45
C ARG A 154 -19.39 -8.79 10.12
N GLU A 155 -20.50 -8.06 10.04
CA GLU A 155 -21.81 -8.44 10.60
C GLU A 155 -22.64 -9.33 9.67
N ASP A 156 -22.21 -9.58 8.43
CA ASP A 156 -22.89 -10.50 7.52
C ASP A 156 -22.97 -11.90 8.16
N ARG A 157 -24.14 -12.56 8.03
CA ARG A 157 -24.39 -13.90 8.57
C ARG A 157 -23.29 -14.92 8.24
N ARG A 158 -22.65 -14.80 7.07
CA ARG A 158 -21.57 -15.69 6.63
C ARG A 158 -20.25 -15.49 7.40
N ASN A 159 -20.11 -14.38 8.12
CA ASN A 159 -18.92 -14.04 8.92
C ASN A 159 -19.14 -14.22 10.42
N LEU A 160 -20.32 -14.65 10.85
CA LEU A 160 -20.60 -14.97 12.23
C LEU A 160 -19.96 -16.31 12.61
N LEU A 161 -19.35 -16.38 13.79
CA LEU A 161 -18.93 -17.63 14.43
C LEU A 161 -19.58 -17.66 15.81
N ASP A 162 -20.41 -18.67 16.06
CA ASP A 162 -21.20 -18.79 17.29
C ASP A 162 -22.06 -17.54 17.59
N GLY A 163 -22.57 -16.90 16.52
CA GLY A 163 -23.37 -15.67 16.59
C GLY A 163 -22.55 -14.38 16.63
N GLU A 164 -21.24 -14.46 16.86
CA GLU A 164 -20.37 -13.30 16.99
C GLU A 164 -19.74 -12.88 15.65
N PRO A 165 -19.76 -11.59 15.30
CA PRO A 165 -19.15 -11.09 14.07
C PRO A 165 -17.63 -11.21 14.09
N VAL A 166 -17.01 -11.00 12.93
CA VAL A 166 -15.55 -10.77 12.87
C VAL A 166 -15.21 -9.55 13.73
N PRO A 167 -14.16 -9.53 14.57
CA PRO A 167 -13.81 -8.35 15.38
C PRO A 167 -13.54 -7.09 14.54
N PRO A 168 -13.70 -5.86 15.07
CA PRO A 168 -13.42 -4.62 14.34
C PRO A 168 -12.01 -4.55 13.74
N LYS A 169 -11.00 -5.01 14.50
CA LYS A 169 -9.60 -5.14 14.05
C LYS A 169 -9.36 -6.29 13.06
N GLY A 170 -10.39 -7.01 12.65
CA GLY A 170 -10.30 -8.16 11.76
C GLY A 170 -9.71 -9.42 12.41
N LEU A 171 -9.32 -10.38 11.58
CA LEU A 171 -8.67 -11.63 11.97
C LEU A 171 -7.32 -11.74 11.29
N ASN A 172 -6.27 -12.16 12.00
CA ASN A 172 -4.97 -12.44 11.38
C ASN A 172 -4.94 -13.85 10.72
N THR A 173 -5.85 -14.74 11.13
CA THR A 173 -5.94 -16.08 10.56
C THR A 173 -6.43 -16.06 9.10
N LEU A 174 -5.83 -16.91 8.27
CA LEU A 174 -6.23 -17.07 6.87
C LEU A 174 -7.73 -17.45 6.75
N PRO A 175 -8.53 -16.72 5.93
CA PRO A 175 -9.93 -17.05 5.71
C PRO A 175 -10.08 -18.40 4.99
N LYS A 176 -11.11 -19.18 5.33
CA LYS A 176 -11.42 -20.43 4.63
C LYS A 176 -11.80 -20.14 3.16
N ILE A 177 -11.50 -21.07 2.26
CA ILE A 177 -12.03 -21.00 0.90
C ILE A 177 -13.41 -21.64 0.93
N ASN A 178 -14.43 -20.86 0.59
CA ASN A 178 -15.79 -21.36 0.43
C ASN A 178 -15.92 -21.99 -0.96
N GLU A 179 -16.55 -23.16 -0.99
CA GLU A 179 -17.00 -23.84 -2.22
C GLU A 179 -18.07 -23.02 -2.96
#